data_AF-A0A7L3VG37-F1
#
_entry.id   AF-A0A7L3VG37-F1
#
_cell.length_a   1.000
_cell.length_b   1.000
_cell.length_c   1.000
_cell.angle_alpha   90.00
_cell.angle_beta   90.00
_cell.angle_gamma   90.00
#
_symmetry.space_group_name_H-M   'P 1'
#
loop_
_entity.id
_entity.type
_entity.pdbx_description
1 polymer ?
#
loop_
_entity_poly.entity_id
_entity_poly.type
_entity_poly.pdbx_seq_one_letter_code
_entity_poly.pdbx_strand_id
1 'polypeptide(L)'
;VSVDGSPWFSMREGLDRLQQKGHEVVVVAPEVSLHVKPSENFVMKMYPVPYTKEEMDNTFKAYFNITFEEGSFFERFFKVVEATKRFTDFCFSSC
;
A
#
# COMPACT_ATOMS: atom_id res chain seq x y z
N VAL A 1 -10.55 -0.80 2.59
CA VAL A 1 -9.95 -1.96 1.90
C VAL A 1 -8.68 -1.46 1.24
N SER A 2 -7.50 -1.97 1.59
CA SER A 2 -6.26 -1.55 0.93
C SER A 2 -6.08 -2.37 -0.36
N VAL A 3 -6.22 -1.71 -1.51
CA VAL A 3 -5.98 -2.32 -2.82
C VAL A 3 -4.49 -2.71 -2.94
N ASP A 4 -3.61 -1.85 -2.42
CA ASP A 4 -2.15 -2.02 -2.37
C ASP A 4 -1.68 -2.83 -1.13
N GLY A 5 -2.26 -4.02 -0.96
CA GLY A 5 -2.01 -4.90 0.19
C GLY A 5 -2.15 -6.38 -0.16
N SER A 6 -2.65 -7.19 0.79
CA SER A 6 -2.85 -8.63 0.56
C SER A 6 -3.68 -8.96 -0.70
N PRO A 7 -4.72 -8.17 -1.11
CA PRO A 7 -5.43 -8.46 -2.35
C PRO A 7 -4.56 -8.33 -3.60
N TRP A 8 -3.65 -7.34 -3.66
CA TRP A 8 -2.75 -7.16 -4.80
C TRP A 8 -1.80 -8.33 -4.98
N PHE A 9 -1.22 -8.84 -3.89
CA PHE A 9 -0.33 -10.00 -3.95
C PHE A 9 -1.00 -11.23 -4.54
N SER A 10 -2.25 -11.52 -4.15
CA SER A 10 -3.02 -12.63 -4.72
C SER A 10 -3.40 -12.40 -6.19
N MET A 11 -3.72 -11.16 -6.56
CA MET A 11 -4.09 -10.83 -7.95
C MET A 11 -2.92 -10.92 -8.91
N ARG A 12 -1.68 -10.69 -8.46
CA ARG A 12 -0.50 -10.67 -9.31
C ARG A 12 -0.31 -11.95 -10.13
N GLU A 13 -0.45 -13.12 -9.51
CA GLU A 13 -0.36 -14.40 -10.24
C GLU A 13 -1.49 -14.57 -11.26
N GLY A 14 -2.67 -14.02 -10.97
CA GLY A 14 -3.80 -13.99 -11.88
C GLY A 14 -3.55 -13.12 -13.11
N LEU A 15 -2.94 -11.95 -12.92
CA LEU A 15 -2.57 -11.03 -14.01
C LEU A 15 -1.64 -11.72 -15.01
N ASP A 16 -0.60 -12.40 -14.51
CA ASP A 16 0.37 -13.09 -15.35
C ASP A 16 -0.30 -14.19 -16.20
N ARG A 17 -1.22 -14.95 -15.61
CA ARG A 17 -1.98 -15.99 -16.33
C ARG A 17 -2.93 -15.41 -17.37
N LEU A 18 -3.54 -14.25 -17.10
CA LEU A 18 -4.42 -13.57 -18.05
C LEU A 18 -3.64 -13.08 -19.26
N GLN A 19 -2.48 -12.47 -19.02
CA GLN A 19 -1.60 -12.02 -20.10
C GLN A 19 -1.09 -13.18 -20.96
N GLN A 20 -0.67 -14.30 -20.35
CA GLN A 20 -0.24 -15.51 -21.08
C GLN A 20 -1.34 -16.09 -21.98
N LYS A 21 -2.61 -15.86 -21.62
CA LYS A 21 -3.78 -16.25 -22.42
C LYS A 21 -4.15 -15.22 -23.50
N GLY A 22 -3.36 -14.17 -23.67
CA GLY A 22 -3.57 -13.11 -24.65
C GLY A 22 -4.57 -12.03 -24.24
N HIS A 23 -4.93 -11.95 -22.95
CA HIS A 23 -5.79 -10.86 -22.46
C HIS A 23 -4.96 -9.61 -22.20
N GLU A 24 -5.46 -8.47 -22.66
CA GLU A 24 -4.95 -7.17 -22.25
C GLU A 24 -5.49 -6.84 -20.85
N VAL A 25 -4.59 -6.55 -19.92
CA VAL A 25 -4.95 -6.19 -18.55
C VAL A 25 -4.43 -4.80 -18.22
N VAL A 26 -5.31 -3.97 -17.65
CA VAL A 26 -4.99 -2.63 -17.20
C VAL A 26 -5.12 -2.57 -15.68
N VAL A 27 -4.03 -2.21 -15.00
CA VAL A 27 -3.98 -1.98 -13.55
C VAL A 27 -4.03 -0.49 -13.30
N VAL A 28 -4.96 -0.04 -12.46
CA VAL A 28 -5.10 1.35 -12.03
C VAL A 28 -4.66 1.46 -10.58
N ALA A 29 -3.71 2.35 -10.29
CA ALA A 29 -3.11 2.50 -8.97
C ALA A 29 -2.76 3.96 -8.68
N PRO A 30 -2.66 4.38 -7.40
CA PRO A 30 -2.17 5.71 -7.06
C PRO A 30 -0.71 5.87 -7.50
N GLU A 31 -0.29 7.11 -7.80
CA GLU A 31 1.11 7.42 -8.15
C GLU A 31 2.08 7.05 -7.01
N VAL A 32 1.60 7.12 -5.77
CA VAL A 32 2.30 6.67 -4.58
C VAL A 32 1.68 5.35 -4.10
N SER A 33 2.45 4.27 -4.27
CA SER A 33 2.09 2.89 -3.92
C SER A 33 3.28 2.19 -3.24
N LEU A 34 2.99 1.37 -2.23
CA LEU A 34 3.93 0.52 -1.48
C LEU A 34 4.34 -0.73 -2.27
N HIS A 35 3.37 -1.46 -2.85
CA HIS A 35 3.59 -2.79 -3.43
C HIS A 35 3.27 -2.89 -4.92
N VAL A 36 2.29 -2.13 -5.42
CA VAL A 36 1.98 -2.10 -6.86
C VAL A 36 3.08 -1.36 -7.61
N LYS A 37 3.73 -2.03 -8.56
CA LYS A 37 4.82 -1.48 -9.39
C LYS A 37 4.54 -1.71 -10.87
N PRO A 38 5.05 -0.85 -11.78
CA PRO A 38 5.00 -1.11 -13.21
C PRO A 38 5.66 -2.45 -13.56
N SER A 39 5.08 -3.16 -14.53
CA SER A 39 5.56 -4.44 -15.03
C SER A 39 5.25 -4.56 -16.51
N GLU A 40 5.99 -5.40 -17.23
CA GLU A 40 5.67 -5.75 -18.63
C GLU A 40 4.39 -6.60 -18.73
N ASN A 41 3.87 -7.11 -17.61
CA ASN A 41 2.78 -8.06 -17.62
C ASN A 41 1.39 -7.43 -17.78
N PHE A 42 1.29 -6.11 -17.61
CA PHE A 42 0.04 -5.37 -17.69
C PHE A 42 0.32 -3.89 -17.98
N VAL A 43 -0.68 -3.18 -18.49
CA VAL A 43 -0.61 -1.74 -18.65
C VAL A 43 -0.96 -1.08 -17.32
N MET A 44 -0.09 -0.23 -16.80
CA MET A 44 -0.36 0.51 -15.56
C MET A 44 -0.82 1.94 -15.86
N LYS A 45 -1.92 2.37 -15.23
CA LYS A 45 -2.37 3.76 -15.22
C LYS A 45 -2.33 4.30 -13.80
N MET A 46 -1.66 5.43 -13.63
CA MET A 46 -1.50 6.08 -12.33
C MET A 46 -2.42 7.29 -12.20
N TYR A 47 -2.97 7.51 -11.01
CA TYR A 47 -3.71 8.74 -10.67
C TYR A 47 -3.01 9.48 -9.51
N PRO A 48 -3.12 10.81 -9.47
CA PRO A 48 -2.44 11.62 -8.46
C PRO A 48 -3.09 11.45 -7.08
N VAL A 49 -2.30 11.60 -6.03
CA VAL A 49 -2.76 11.56 -4.63
C VAL A 49 -2.24 12.77 -3.86
N PRO A 50 -2.92 13.22 -2.78
CA PRO A 50 -2.57 14.46 -2.09
C PRO A 50 -1.42 14.27 -1.09
N TYR A 51 -0.45 13.41 -1.40
CA TYR A 51 0.71 13.14 -0.55
C TYR A 51 1.90 12.62 -1.38
N THR A 52 3.09 12.82 -0.84
CA THR A 52 4.34 12.40 -1.45
C THR A 52 4.73 10.98 -1.04
N LYS A 53 5.61 10.37 -1.84
CA LYS A 53 6.20 9.07 -1.51
C LYS A 53 6.99 9.11 -0.20
N GLU A 54 7.69 10.20 0.07
CA GLU A 54 8.45 10.37 1.31
C GLU A 54 7.55 10.38 2.55
N GLU A 55 6.41 11.09 2.50
CA GLU A 55 5.44 11.13 3.60
C GLU A 55 4.85 9.74 3.89
N MET A 56 4.52 8.99 2.84
CA MET A 56 4.04 7.62 2.98
C MET A 56 5.12 6.70 3.57
N ASP A 57 6.35 6.74 3.02
CA ASP A 57 7.47 5.90 3.47
C ASP A 57 7.85 6.18 4.92
N ASN A 58 7.85 7.46 5.33
CA ASN A 58 8.12 7.87 6.70
C ASN A 58 7.02 7.41 7.66
N THR A 59 5.75 7.54 7.25
CA THR A 59 4.61 7.07 8.06
C THR A 59 4.62 5.55 8.21
N PHE A 60 4.93 4.82 7.13
CA PHE A 60 5.05 3.37 7.15
C PHE A 60 6.17 2.92 8.09
N LYS A 61 7.38 3.50 7.97
CA LYS A 61 8.50 3.20 8.88
C LYS A 61 8.17 3.52 10.34
N ALA A 62 7.56 4.67 10.60
CA ALA A 62 7.16 5.07 11.94
C ALA A 62 6.16 4.08 12.54
N TYR A 63 5.17 3.62 11.77
CA TYR A 63 4.21 2.61 12.19
C TYR A 63 4.89 1.31 12.63
N PHE A 64 5.83 0.79 11.82
CA PHE A 64 6.58 -0.41 12.17
C PHE A 64 7.43 -0.19 13.42
N ASN A 65 8.20 0.90 13.47
CA ASN A 65 9.06 1.20 14.62
C ASN A 65 8.25 1.28 15.92
N ILE A 66 7.10 1.97 15.91
CA ILE A 66 6.21 2.10 17.08
C ILE A 66 5.59 0.76 17.47
N THR A 67 5.19 -0.05 16.49
CA THR A 67 4.54 -1.35 16.74
C THR A 67 5.50 -2.35 17.38
N PHE A 68 6.77 -2.31 17.00
CA PHE A 68 7.82 -3.19 17.50
C PHE A 68 8.70 -2.56 18.59
N GLU A 69 8.40 -1.34 19.03
CA GLU A 69 9.11 -0.66 20.13
C GLU A 69 8.86 -1.39 21.47
N GLU A 70 9.92 -1.56 22.26
CA GLU A 70 9.81 -2.05 23.64
C GLU A 70 9.31 -0.93 24.57
N GLY A 71 8.41 -1.25 25.49
CA GLY A 71 7.85 -0.26 26.41
C GLY A 71 6.68 -0.79 27.23
N SER A 72 6.10 0.07 28.08
CA SER A 72 4.92 -0.30 28.84
C SER A 72 3.72 -0.54 27.90
N PHE A 73 2.89 -1.52 28.23
CA PHE A 73 1.77 -1.94 27.37
C PHE A 73 0.84 -0.77 26.99
N PHE A 74 0.53 0.10 27.96
CA PHE A 74 -0.41 1.21 27.77
C PHE A 74 0.18 2.33 26.90
N GLU A 75 1.43 2.74 27.13
CA GLU A 75 2.08 3.75 26.29
C GLU A 75 2.22 3.26 24.85
N ARG A 76 2.60 1.99 24.67
CA ARG A 76 2.65 1.37 23.34
C ARG A 76 1.29 1.32 22.68
N PHE A 77 0.24 0.94 23.42
CA PHE A 77 -1.12 0.85 22.89
C PHE A 77 -1.59 2.17 22.28
N PHE A 78 -1.46 3.29 23.01
CA PHE A 78 -1.88 4.60 22.49
C PHE A 78 -1.06 5.04 21.28
N LYS A 79 0.27 4.87 21.31
CA LYS A 79 1.14 5.18 20.16
C LYS A 79 0.76 4.37 18.92
N VAL A 80 0.51 3.06 19.09
CA VAL A 80 0.13 2.16 17.99
C VAL A 80 -1.22 2.57 17.40
N VAL A 81 -2.21 2.91 18.23
CA VAL A 81 -3.52 3.37 17.74
C VAL A 81 -3.38 4.64 16.90
N GLU A 82 -2.60 5.62 17.36
CA GLU A 82 -2.37 6.86 16.61
C GLU A 82 -1.61 6.61 15.30
N ALA A 83 -0.56 5.78 15.33
CA ALA A 83 0.20 5.42 14.15
C ALA A 83 -0.67 4.65 13.13
N THR A 84 -1.53 3.74 13.61
CA THR A 84 -2.49 3.00 12.77
C THR A 84 -3.46 3.94 12.09
N LYS A 85 -3.99 4.93 12.82
CA LYS A 85 -4.93 5.91 12.26
C LYS A 85 -4.28 6.69 11.13
N ARG A 86 -3.09 7.26 11.37
CA ARG A 86 -2.34 8.01 10.35
C ARG A 86 -2.06 7.16 9.11
N PHE A 87 -1.58 5.94 9.29
CA PHE A 87 -1.32 5.03 8.17
C PHE A 87 -2.58 4.68 7.38
N THR A 88 -3.69 4.47 8.09
CA THR A 88 -4.98 4.15 7.49
C THR A 88 -5.55 5.34 6.71
N ASP A 89 -5.35 6.57 7.18
CA ASP A 89 -5.76 7.79 6.47
C ASP A 89 -5.08 7.88 5.09
N PHE A 90 -3.78 7.57 5.00
CA PHE A 90 -3.09 7.46 3.70
C PHE A 90 -3.77 6.42 2.82
N CYS A 91 -3.95 5.18 3.30
CA CYS A 91 -4.57 4.11 2.51
C CYS A 91 -5.98 4.45 2.02
N PHE A 92 -6.77 5.18 2.82
CA PHE A 92 -8.10 5.63 2.40
C PHE A 92 -8.05 6.77 1.40
N SER A 93 -7.13 7.73 1.56
CA SER A 93 -6.96 8.81 0.57
C SER A 93 -6.47 8.33 -0.79
N SER A 94 -5.90 7.12 -0.85
CA SER A 94 -5.53 6.47 -2.09
C SER A 94 -6.68 5.77 -2.80
N CYS A 95 -7.88 5.63 -2.23
CA CYS A 95 -9.01 4.88 -2.83
C CYS A 95 -10.06 5.83 -3.42
#